data_AF-F0W6H4-F1
#
_entry.id   AF-F0W6H4-F1
#
_cell.length_a   1.000
_cell.length_b   1.000
_cell.length_c   1.000
_cell.angle_alpha   90.00
_cell.angle_beta   90.00
_cell.angle_gamma   90.00
#
_symmetry.space_group_name_H-M   'P 1'
#
loop_
_entity.id
_entity.type
_entity.pdbx_description
1 polymer ?
#
loop_
_entity_poly.entity_id
_entity_poly.type
_entity_poly.pdbx_seq_one_letter_code
_entity_poly.pdbx_strand_id
1 'polypeptide(L)'
;MSVELDGTVHFSVAPGTRHGAVLQALEAAEKKLVSILRTAATAVNHLVPQRTGEDSSSIAFSTSSTEFLQLIKEVHGELADQIHLVSDYRAYGRSAYSAEKDMEITLEKVRLISEQLKSLSSYLDENLMIEESHPTNSV
;
A
#
# COMPACT_ATOMS: atom_id res chain seq x y z
N MET A 1 3.58 -26.97 22.78
CA MET A 1 2.50 -26.91 21.78
C MET A 1 2.75 -25.68 20.93
N SER A 2 3.26 -25.86 19.73
CA SER A 2 3.54 -24.77 18.79
C SER A 2 2.23 -24.41 18.09
N VAL A 3 1.79 -23.17 18.24
CA VAL A 3 0.63 -22.65 17.49
C VAL A 3 1.19 -22.03 16.22
N GLU A 4 1.06 -22.75 15.11
CA GLU A 4 1.26 -22.19 13.77
C GLU A 4 0.25 -21.06 13.58
N LEU A 5 0.74 -19.83 13.48
CA LEU A 5 -0.02 -18.67 13.05
C LEU A 5 -0.24 -18.80 11.54
N ASP A 6 -1.35 -19.44 11.17
CA ASP A 6 -1.89 -19.39 9.81
C ASP A 6 -2.18 -17.91 9.46
N GLY A 7 -1.37 -17.37 8.55
CA GLY A 7 -1.36 -15.97 8.13
C GLY A 7 -2.53 -15.58 7.23
N THR A 8 -3.66 -16.27 7.33
CA THR A 8 -4.84 -16.02 6.51
C THR A 8 -5.67 -14.90 7.14
N VAL A 9 -5.52 -13.68 6.60
CA VAL A 9 -6.29 -12.51 7.00
C VAL A 9 -7.74 -12.69 6.52
N HIS A 10 -8.60 -13.24 7.38
CA HIS A 10 -10.04 -13.34 7.10
C HIS A 10 -10.70 -11.96 7.18
N PHE A 11 -10.81 -11.29 6.04
CA PHE A 11 -11.71 -10.14 5.91
C PHE A 11 -13.15 -10.63 6.04
N SER A 12 -13.72 -10.47 7.24
CA SER A 12 -15.14 -10.68 7.48
C SER A 12 -15.94 -9.56 6.81
N VAL A 13 -16.05 -9.60 5.49
CA VAL A 13 -16.84 -8.63 4.71
C VAL A 13 -18.16 -9.30 4.35
N ALA A 14 -19.24 -8.81 4.95
CA ALA A 14 -20.58 -9.23 4.61
C ALA A 14 -20.85 -9.00 3.09
N PRO A 15 -21.56 -9.92 2.42
CA PRO A 15 -21.89 -9.81 1.01
C PRO A 15 -22.90 -8.67 0.85
N GLY A 16 -22.46 -7.52 0.34
CA GLY A 16 -23.31 -6.34 0.17
C GLY A 16 -22.60 -5.00 0.30
N THR A 17 -21.34 -4.96 0.73
CA THR A 17 -20.58 -3.70 0.76
C THR A 17 -19.90 -3.44 -0.60
N ARG A 18 -19.87 -2.17 -1.04
CA ARG A 18 -19.17 -1.68 -2.25
C ARG A 18 -17.76 -2.29 -2.41
N HIS A 19 -17.09 -2.59 -1.29
CA HIS A 19 -15.76 -3.17 -1.22
C HIS A 19 -15.68 -4.64 -1.68
N GLY A 20 -16.71 -5.46 -1.41
CA GLY A 20 -16.74 -6.85 -1.86
C GLY A 20 -16.79 -6.96 -3.39
N ALA A 21 -17.55 -6.07 -4.04
CA ALA A 21 -17.63 -5.99 -5.50
C ALA A 21 -16.29 -5.57 -6.14
N VAL A 22 -15.55 -4.66 -5.50
CA VAL A 22 -14.21 -4.23 -5.98
C VAL A 22 -13.21 -5.35 -5.89
N LEU A 23 -13.15 -6.06 -4.75
CA LEU A 23 -12.25 -7.20 -4.58
C LEU A 23 -12.59 -8.32 -5.57
N GLN A 24 -13.87 -8.58 -5.81
CA GLN A 24 -14.31 -9.55 -6.82
C GLN A 24 -13.92 -9.13 -8.24
N ALA A 25 -14.01 -7.84 -8.58
CA ALA A 25 -13.56 -7.31 -9.87
C ALA A 25 -12.03 -7.42 -10.04
N LEU A 26 -11.26 -7.16 -8.98
CA LEU A 26 -9.81 -7.34 -8.99
C LEU A 26 -9.41 -8.82 -9.12
N GLU A 27 -10.12 -9.73 -8.43
CA GLU A 27 -9.92 -11.18 -8.57
C GLU A 27 -10.26 -11.65 -10.00
N ALA A 28 -11.30 -11.09 -10.62
CA ALA A 28 -11.64 -11.36 -12.01
C ALA A 28 -10.55 -10.86 -12.97
N ALA A 29 -10.00 -9.66 -12.75
CA ALA A 29 -8.88 -9.12 -13.51
C ALA A 29 -7.62 -9.99 -13.37
N GLU A 30 -7.33 -10.51 -12.18
CA GLU A 30 -6.22 -11.45 -11.94
C GLU A 30 -6.38 -12.74 -12.75
N LYS A 31 -7.59 -13.33 -12.76
CA LYS A 31 -7.88 -14.52 -13.60
C LYS A 31 -7.69 -14.23 -15.09
N LYS A 32 -8.06 -13.04 -15.56
CA LYS A 32 -7.85 -12.61 -16.94
C LYS A 32 -6.37 -12.43 -17.27
N LEU A 33 -5.53 -11.93 -16.35
CA LEU A 33 -4.07 -11.87 -16.53
C LEU A 33 -3.46 -13.26 -16.77
N VAL A 34 -3.93 -14.28 -16.06
CA VAL A 34 -3.50 -15.67 -16.31
C VAL A 34 -3.90 -16.12 -17.72
N SER A 35 -5.09 -15.74 -18.19
CA SER A 35 -5.53 -16.02 -19.57
C SER A 35 -4.64 -15.32 -20.61
N ILE A 36 -4.28 -14.05 -20.39
CA ILE A 36 -3.37 -13.29 -21.25
C ILE A 36 -2.04 -14.02 -21.43
N LEU A 37 -1.44 -14.50 -20.35
CA LEU A 37 -0.16 -15.23 -20.41
C LEU A 37 -0.29 -16.53 -21.21
N ARG A 38 -1.40 -17.26 -21.07
CA ARG A 38 -1.65 -18.47 -21.86
C ARG A 38 -1.83 -18.16 -23.35
N THR A 39 -2.63 -17.14 -23.68
CA THR A 39 -2.84 -16.72 -25.08
C THR A 39 -1.54 -16.20 -25.70
N ALA A 40 -0.70 -15.49 -24.95
CA ALA A 40 0.63 -15.08 -25.40
C ALA A 40 1.54 -16.29 -25.69
N ALA A 41 1.55 -17.29 -24.81
CA ALA A 41 2.31 -18.52 -25.03
C ALA A 41 1.82 -19.26 -26.29
N THR A 42 0.51 -19.33 -26.51
CA THR A 42 -0.07 -19.88 -27.75
C THR A 42 0.39 -19.10 -28.98
N ALA A 43 0.27 -17.77 -28.97
CA ALA A 43 0.73 -16.91 -30.07
C ALA A 43 2.22 -17.15 -30.38
N VAL A 44 3.09 -17.23 -29.36
CA VAL A 44 4.51 -17.54 -29.55
C VAL A 44 4.73 -18.93 -30.16
N ASN A 45 3.93 -19.93 -29.80
CA ASN A 45 4.01 -21.26 -30.40
C ASN A 45 3.64 -21.27 -31.89
N HIS A 46 2.81 -20.34 -32.36
CA HIS A 46 2.51 -20.16 -33.79
C HIS A 46 3.67 -19.53 -34.58
N LEU A 47 4.62 -18.86 -33.92
CA LEU A 47 5.84 -18.33 -34.55
C LEU A 47 6.92 -19.40 -34.73
N VAL A 48 6.82 -20.54 -34.05
CA VAL A 48 7.76 -21.64 -34.22
C VAL A 48 7.57 -22.21 -35.63
N PRO A 49 8.64 -22.36 -36.43
CA PRO A 49 8.53 -22.84 -37.80
C PRO A 49 7.84 -24.21 -37.85
N GLN A 50 6.57 -24.25 -38.26
CA GLN A 50 5.84 -25.49 -38.44
C GLN A 50 6.02 -26.00 -39.86
N ARG A 51 6.13 -27.31 -40.01
CA ARG A 51 6.27 -28.00 -41.31
C ARG A 51 4.98 -27.95 -42.16
N THR A 52 3.91 -27.41 -41.60
CA THR A 52 2.59 -27.18 -42.22
C THR A 52 2.55 -25.77 -42.80
N GLY A 53 2.01 -25.62 -44.02
CA GLY A 53 2.11 -24.43 -44.87
C GLY A 53 2.04 -23.06 -44.17
N GLU A 54 2.92 -22.17 -44.62
CA GLU A 54 3.20 -20.81 -44.11
C GLU A 54 1.92 -19.98 -43.86
N ASP A 55 0.93 -20.07 -44.76
CA ASP A 55 -0.33 -19.33 -44.69
C ASP A 55 -1.20 -19.70 -43.47
N SER A 56 -1.23 -20.97 -43.07
CA SER A 56 -2.05 -21.43 -41.93
C SER A 56 -1.46 -20.98 -40.58
N SER A 57 -0.12 -20.89 -40.50
CA SER A 57 0.58 -20.45 -39.29
C SER A 57 0.44 -18.95 -39.06
N SER A 58 0.48 -18.17 -40.15
CA SER A 58 0.33 -16.71 -40.14
C SER A 58 -1.08 -16.29 -39.70
N ILE A 59 -2.13 -16.95 -40.21
CA ILE A 59 -3.51 -16.68 -39.79
C ILE A 59 -3.70 -17.00 -38.30
N ALA A 60 -3.23 -18.15 -37.84
CA ALA A 60 -3.37 -18.56 -36.44
C ALA A 60 -2.60 -17.65 -35.46
N PHE A 61 -1.41 -17.18 -35.86
CA PHE A 61 -0.65 -16.18 -35.12
C PHE A 61 -1.40 -14.85 -35.03
N SER A 62 -1.94 -14.36 -36.15
CA SER A 62 -2.71 -13.11 -36.21
C SER A 62 -3.94 -13.17 -35.31
N THR A 63 -4.69 -14.28 -35.35
CA THR A 63 -5.85 -14.50 -34.47
C THR A 63 -5.44 -14.49 -33.00
N SER A 64 -4.42 -15.27 -32.62
CA SER A 64 -3.96 -15.34 -31.23
C SER A 64 -3.41 -14.00 -30.72
N SER A 65 -2.74 -13.24 -31.59
CA SER A 65 -2.22 -11.91 -31.26
C SER A 65 -3.33 -10.89 -31.07
N THR A 66 -4.39 -10.97 -31.89
CA THR A 66 -5.57 -10.10 -31.76
C THR A 66 -6.31 -10.40 -30.46
N GLU A 67 -6.48 -11.68 -30.12
CA GLU A 67 -7.08 -12.12 -28.86
C GLU A 67 -6.27 -11.65 -27.65
N PHE A 68 -4.94 -11.78 -27.70
CA PHE A 68 -4.04 -11.28 -26.67
C PHE A 68 -4.19 -9.77 -26.43
N LEU A 69 -4.20 -8.97 -27.50
CA LEU A 69 -4.36 -7.51 -27.39
C LEU A 69 -5.74 -7.12 -26.86
N GLN A 70 -6.79 -7.87 -27.26
CA GLN A 70 -8.14 -7.64 -26.77
C GLN A 70 -8.24 -7.92 -25.26
N LEU A 71 -7.67 -9.02 -24.78
CA LEU A 71 -7.62 -9.33 -23.35
C LEU A 71 -6.85 -8.28 -22.55
N ILE A 72 -5.72 -7.76 -23.08
CA ILE A 72 -4.98 -6.66 -22.44
C ILE A 72 -5.87 -5.41 -22.32
N LYS A 73 -6.58 -5.05 -23.38
CA LYS A 73 -7.47 -3.89 -23.38
C LYS A 73 -8.57 -4.03 -22.33
N GLU A 74 -9.16 -5.22 -22.22
CA GLU A 74 -10.20 -5.51 -21.23
C GLU A 74 -9.70 -5.40 -19.80
N VAL A 75 -8.54 -6.00 -19.50
CA VAL A 75 -7.93 -5.92 -18.16
C VAL A 75 -7.52 -4.49 -17.82
N HIS A 76 -6.94 -3.76 -18.77
CA HIS A 76 -6.57 -2.37 -18.56
C HIS A 76 -7.79 -1.49 -18.28
N GLY A 77 -8.90 -1.68 -19.01
CA GLY A 77 -10.16 -0.98 -18.75
C GLY A 77 -10.71 -1.28 -17.36
N GLU A 78 -10.76 -2.56 -17.00
CA GLU A 78 -11.27 -3.00 -15.69
C GLU A 78 -10.42 -2.43 -14.54
N LEU A 79 -9.09 -2.45 -14.65
CA LEU A 79 -8.21 -1.86 -13.64
C LEU A 79 -8.31 -0.33 -13.59
N ALA A 80 -8.45 0.34 -14.74
CA ALA A 80 -8.64 1.78 -14.79
C ALA A 80 -9.96 2.22 -14.13
N ASP A 81 -11.04 1.46 -14.33
CA ASP A 81 -12.33 1.73 -13.67
C ASP A 81 -12.24 1.59 -12.14
N GLN A 82 -11.37 0.71 -11.65
CA GLN A 82 -11.14 0.52 -10.21
C GLN A 82 -10.08 1.46 -9.61
N ILE A 83 -9.23 2.14 -10.40
CA ILE A 83 -8.08 2.92 -9.89
C ILE A 83 -8.50 4.08 -8.97
N HIS A 84 -9.66 4.69 -9.25
CA HIS A 84 -10.22 5.76 -8.43
C HIS A 84 -10.68 5.27 -7.05
N LEU A 85 -10.92 3.97 -6.90
CA LEU A 85 -11.29 3.37 -5.62
C LEU A 85 -10.05 3.11 -4.75
N VAL A 86 -8.85 3.05 -5.35
CA VAL A 86 -7.58 3.01 -4.61
C VAL A 86 -7.33 4.35 -3.89
N SER A 87 -7.73 5.48 -4.49
CA SER A 87 -7.70 6.78 -3.80
C SER A 87 -8.71 6.86 -2.64
N ASP A 88 -9.87 6.23 -2.78
CA ASP A 88 -10.84 6.07 -1.67
C ASP A 88 -10.29 5.11 -0.58
N TYR A 89 -9.40 4.18 -0.97
CA TYR A 89 -8.69 3.24 -0.07
C TYR A 89 -7.48 3.85 0.64
N ARG A 90 -7.15 5.12 0.38
CA ARG A 90 -6.24 5.87 1.25
C ARG A 90 -6.95 5.97 2.59
N ALA A 91 -6.60 5.06 3.51
CA ALA A 91 -7.36 4.65 4.70
C ALA A 91 -7.94 5.77 5.60
N TYR A 92 -7.59 7.03 5.35
CA TYR A 92 -7.98 8.17 6.15
C TYR A 92 -8.36 9.42 5.33
N GLY A 93 -8.69 9.32 4.04
CA GLY A 93 -9.05 10.50 3.23
C GLY A 93 -10.28 11.29 3.74
N ARG A 94 -11.17 10.63 4.51
CA ARG A 94 -12.34 11.22 5.18
C ARG A 94 -12.37 10.98 6.70
N SER A 95 -11.31 10.44 7.28
CA SER A 95 -11.27 10.08 8.70
C SER A 95 -10.48 11.12 9.49
N ALA A 96 -10.99 11.47 10.67
CA ALA A 96 -10.31 12.37 11.59
C ALA A 96 -9.05 11.76 12.21
N TYR A 97 -8.78 10.47 12.00
CA TYR A 97 -7.67 9.74 12.61
C TYR A 97 -6.30 10.41 12.43
N SER A 98 -5.98 10.95 11.24
CA SER A 98 -4.68 11.62 11.06
C SER A 98 -4.60 12.89 11.92
N ALA A 99 -5.67 13.68 11.95
CA ALA A 99 -5.75 14.88 12.78
C ALA A 99 -5.72 14.54 14.28
N GLU A 100 -6.39 13.46 14.70
CA GLU A 100 -6.37 12.96 16.08
C GLU A 100 -4.97 12.47 16.48
N LYS A 101 -4.29 11.73 15.60
CA LYS A 101 -2.92 11.26 15.83
C LYS A 101 -1.90 12.39 15.81
N ASP A 102 -2.06 13.36 14.92
CA ASP A 102 -1.21 14.56 14.90
C ASP A 102 -1.41 15.38 16.18
N MET A 103 -2.63 15.48 16.70
CA MET A 103 -2.92 16.11 17.99
C MET A 103 -2.27 15.34 19.14
N GLU A 104 -2.41 14.02 19.19
CA GLU A 104 -1.79 13.15 20.20
C GLU A 104 -0.25 13.29 20.21
N ILE A 105 0.37 13.23 19.03
CA ILE A 105 1.82 13.43 18.86
C ILE A 105 2.23 14.83 19.31
N THR A 106 1.43 15.85 19.00
CA THR A 106 1.72 17.24 19.39
C THR A 106 1.64 17.41 20.90
N LEU A 107 0.63 16.82 21.56
CA LEU A 107 0.51 16.83 23.01
C LEU A 107 1.72 16.16 23.69
N GLU A 108 2.17 15.01 23.17
CA GLU A 108 3.34 14.34 23.74
C GLU A 108 4.63 15.14 23.55
N LYS A 109 4.81 15.78 22.37
CA LYS A 109 5.93 16.70 22.15
C LYS A 109 5.93 17.86 23.14
N VAL A 110 4.77 18.48 23.37
CA VAL A 110 4.62 19.58 24.34
C VAL A 110 4.92 19.09 25.77
N ARG A 111 4.46 17.89 26.13
CA ARG A 111 4.75 17.26 27.42
C ARG A 111 6.25 17.11 27.63
N LEU A 112 6.95 16.57 26.64
CA LEU A 112 8.39 16.33 26.69
C LEU A 112 9.19 17.64 26.78
N ILE A 113 8.82 18.66 26.00
CA ILE A 113 9.43 20.00 26.09
C ILE A 113 9.21 20.62 27.48
N SER A 114 8.00 20.47 28.05
CA SER A 114 7.70 20.98 29.38
C SER A 114 8.53 20.30 30.47
N GLU A 115 8.71 18.98 30.38
CA GLU A 115 9.59 18.23 31.30
C GLU A 115 11.05 18.69 31.18
N GLN A 116 11.55 18.90 29.97
CA GLN A 116 12.90 19.41 29.73
C GLN A 116 13.09 20.83 30.31
N LEU A 117 12.12 21.73 30.12
CA LEU A 117 12.16 23.08 30.68
C LEU A 117 12.13 23.09 32.21
N LYS A 118 11.32 22.22 32.83
CA LYS A 118 11.30 22.06 34.29
C LYS A 118 12.63 21.54 34.83
N SER A 119 13.20 20.55 34.15
CA SER A 119 14.52 20.02 34.50
C SER A 119 15.60 21.10 34.43
N LEU A 120 15.60 21.90 33.35
CA LEU A 120 16.53 23.02 33.20
C LEU A 120 16.32 24.11 34.28
N SER A 121 15.05 24.42 34.62
CA SER A 121 14.73 25.37 35.70
C SER A 121 15.28 24.88 37.04
N SER A 122 15.04 23.61 37.40
CA SER A 122 15.56 23.03 38.65
C SER A 122 17.09 23.08 38.67
N TYR A 123 17.73 22.73 37.56
CA TYR A 123 19.18 22.82 37.43
C TYR A 123 19.69 24.25 37.62
N LEU A 124 19.02 25.26 37.06
CA LEU A 124 19.39 26.66 37.25
C LEU A 124 19.19 27.10 38.69
N ASP A 125 18.06 26.78 39.31
CA ASP A 125 17.77 27.13 40.69
C ASP A 125 18.78 26.50 41.66
N GLU A 126 19.12 25.22 41.46
CA GLU A 126 20.14 24.52 42.26
C GLU A 126 21.54 25.11 42.08
N ASN A 127 21.93 25.50 40.86
CA ASN A 127 23.26 26.05 40.60
C ASN A 127 23.41 27.54 40.92
N LEU A 128 22.34 28.35 40.84
CA LEU A 128 22.39 29.75 41.31
C LEU A 128 22.56 29.81 42.83
N MET A 129 21.94 28.90 43.58
CA MET A 129 22.11 28.80 45.04
C MET A 129 23.54 28.41 45.45
N ILE A 130 24.28 27.73 44.56
CA ILE A 130 25.69 27.35 44.79
C ILE A 130 26.62 28.56 44.60
N GLU A 131 26.32 29.48 43.66
CA GLU A 131 27.14 30.70 43.48
C GLU A 131 26.92 31.74 44.59
N GLU A 132 25.72 31.87 45.16
CA GLU A 132 25.47 32.79 46.27
C GLU A 132 26.03 32.30 47.63
N SER A 133 26.32 31.01 47.76
CA SER A 133 26.84 30.40 49.01
C SER A 133 28.36 30.31 49.09
N HIS A 134 29.09 30.70 48.03
CA HIS A 134 30.53 30.92 48.11
C HIS A 134 30.82 32.36 48.58
N PRO A 135 31.29 32.57 49.82
CA PRO A 135 31.75 33.90 50.21
C PRO A 135 32.96 34.24 49.34
N THR A 136 32.87 35.38 48.66
CA THR A 136 34.02 36.04 48.05
C THR A 136 35.06 36.26 49.14
N ASN A 137 36.08 35.39 49.17
CA ASN A 137 37.25 35.59 50.01
C ASN A 137 37.84 36.95 49.64
N SER A 138 37.66 37.90 50.54
CA SER A 138 38.23 39.24 50.45
C SER A 138 39.75 39.14 50.49
N VAL A 139 40.42 39.87 49.59
CA VAL A 139 41.83 40.27 49.70
C VAL A 139 41.85 41.77 49.85
#